data_AF-A0A6N2DTN1-F1
#
_entry.id   AF-A0A6N2DTN1-F1
#
_cell.length_a   1.000
_cell.length_b   1.000
_cell.length_c   1.000
_cell.angle_alpha   90.00
_cell.angle_beta   90.00
_cell.angle_gamma   90.00
#
_symmetry.space_group_name_H-M   'P 1'
#
loop_
_entity.id
_entity.type
_entity.pdbx_description
1 polymer ?
#
loop_
_entity_poly.entity_id
_entity_poly.type
_entity_poly.pdbx_seq_one_letter_code
_entity_poly.pdbx_strand_id
1 'polypeptide(L)' 'MAGLRPDEVPAILQRGEMVLSRSQLAAMGSARDTRPPVNVVMNITTPDAKSFRYAQGQIAADAARAMDRARRTL' A
#
# COMPACT_ATOMS: atom_id res chain seq x y z
N MET A 1 48.39 3.23 8.03
CA MET A 1 48.04 3.16 6.58
C MET A 1 46.53 3.20 6.48
N ALA A 2 45.98 4.09 5.66
CA ALA A 2 44.56 4.07 5.34
C ALA A 2 44.32 2.92 4.34
N GLY A 3 43.54 1.92 4.74
CA GLY A 3 43.18 0.76 3.94
C GLY A 3 41.81 0.27 4.35
N LEU A 4 41.10 -0.37 3.41
CA LEU A 4 39.79 -0.95 3.67
C LEU A 4 39.93 -2.11 4.65
N ARG A 5 38.90 -2.33 5.47
CA ARG A 5 38.79 -3.57 6.26
C ARG A 5 38.70 -4.78 5.34
N PRO A 6 39.02 -6.00 5.82
CA PRO A 6 38.97 -7.22 4.99
C PRO A 6 37.63 -7.47 4.28
N ASP A 7 36.53 -6.96 4.82
CA ASP A 7 35.15 -7.09 4.32
C ASP A 7 34.60 -5.80 3.69
N GLU A 8 35.42 -4.74 3.60
CA GLU A 8 35.01 -3.44 3.10
C GLU A 8 35.35 -3.30 1.62
N VAL A 9 34.36 -2.88 0.83
CA VAL A 9 34.46 -2.73 -0.62
C VAL A 9 34.23 -1.27 -1.02
N PRO A 10 35.02 -0.72 -1.97
CA PRO A 10 34.80 0.65 -2.43
C PRO A 10 33.54 0.72 -3.30
N ALA A 11 32.77 1.79 -3.15
CA ALA A 11 31.62 2.08 -4.00
C ALA A 11 31.78 3.48 -4.63
N ILE A 12 31.41 3.61 -5.90
CA ILE A 12 31.37 4.89 -6.61
C ILE A 12 29.92 5.37 -6.61
N LEU A 13 29.70 6.59 -6.10
CA LEU A 13 28.37 7.18 -5.96
C LEU A 13 28.33 8.56 -6.62
N GLN A 14 27.21 8.87 -7.27
CA GLN A 14 26.88 10.22 -7.72
C GLN A 14 26.32 11.06 -6.56
N ARG A 15 26.25 12.38 -6.76
CA ARG A 15 25.63 13.28 -5.77
C ARG A 15 24.15 12.91 -5.58
N GLY A 16 23.78 12.61 -4.34
CA GLY A 16 22.42 12.19 -3.98
C GLY A 16 22.21 10.68 -3.93
N GLU A 17 23.20 9.87 -4.30
CA GLU A 17 23.13 8.41 -4.11
C GLU A 17 23.53 8.03 -2.67
N MET A 18 23.00 6.90 -2.18
CA MET A 18 23.37 6.33 -0.88
C MET A 18 23.36 4.80 -0.93
N VAL A 19 24.23 4.16 -0.14
CA VAL A 19 24.21 2.71 0.07
C VAL A 19 23.14 2.38 1.11
N LEU A 20 22.20 1.50 0.75
CA LEU A 20 21.15 1.05 1.64
C LEU A 20 21.44 -0.36 2.15
N SER A 21 21.20 -0.57 3.43
CA SER A 21 21.14 -1.92 3.98
C SER A 21 19.89 -2.65 3.50
N ARG A 22 19.90 -3.98 3.57
CA ARG A 22 18.72 -4.80 3.25
C ARG A 22 17.49 -4.41 4.08
N SER A 23 17.68 -4.05 5.35
CA SER A 23 16.58 -3.64 6.22
C SER A 23 16.02 -2.26 5.84
N GLN A 24 16.86 -1.31 5.43
CA GLN A 24 16.42 -0.01 4.94
C GLN A 24 15.62 -0.13 3.64
N LEU A 25 16.06 -1.02 2.73
CA LEU A 25 15.33 -1.32 1.51
C LEU A 25 13.97 -1.97 1.79
N ALA A 26 13.91 -2.92 2.73
CA ALA A 26 12.65 -3.54 3.15
C ALA A 26 11.69 -2.52 3.77
N ALA A 27 12.19 -1.61 4.62
CA ALA A 27 11.39 -0.55 5.23
C ALA A 27 10.82 0.43 4.19
N MET A 28 11.57 0.75 3.13
CA MET A 28 11.05 1.55 1.99
C MET A 28 9.93 0.83 1.23
N GLY A 29 10.00 -0.50 1.09
CA GLY A 29 8.92 -1.31 0.52
C GLY A 29 7.67 -1.28 1.39
N SER A 30 7.82 -1.48 2.70
CA SER A 30 6.71 -1.41 3.66
C SER A 30 6.06 -0.02 3.72
N ALA A 31 6.85 1.06 3.59
CA ALA A 31 6.32 2.42 3.54
C ALA A 31 5.45 2.70 2.29
N ARG A 32 5.68 1.99 1.18
CA ARG A 32 4.79 2.04 0.00
C ARG A 32 3.49 1.25 0.22
N ASP A 33 3.54 0.17 0.97
CA ASP A 33 2.36 -0.67 1.29
C ASP A 33 1.47 -0.06 2.38
N THR A 34 2.00 0.84 3.20
CA THR A 34 1.21 1.63 4.15
C THR A 34 0.56 2.82 3.47
N ARG A 35 -0.32 2.57 2.49
CA ARG A 35 -1.29 3.59 2.08
C ARG A 35 -2.15 3.97 3.30
N PRO A 36 -2.42 5.27 3.52
CA PRO A 36 -3.33 5.70 4.58
C PRO A 36 -4.65 4.94 4.51
N PRO A 37 -5.29 4.60 5.64
CA PRO A 37 -6.59 3.95 5.64
C PRO A 37 -7.59 4.79 4.83
N VAL A 38 -8.22 4.17 3.84
CA VAL A 38 -9.22 4.82 2.99
C VAL A 38 -10.59 4.67 3.65
N ASN A 39 -11.17 5.79 4.09
CA ASN A 39 -12.55 5.80 4.59
C ASN A 39 -13.53 6.02 3.43
N VAL A 40 -14.51 5.13 3.27
CA VAL A 40 -15.52 5.20 2.22
C VAL A 40 -16.90 5.34 2.85
N VAL A 41 -17.60 6.43 2.55
CA VAL A 41 -18.98 6.66 2.97
C VAL A 41 -19.89 6.47 1.77
N MET A 42 -20.83 5.52 1.85
CA MET A 42 -21.80 5.25 0.79
C MET A 42 -23.17 5.77 1.20
N ASN A 43 -23.64 6.81 0.52
CA ASN A 43 -25.00 7.32 0.70
C ASN A 43 -25.94 6.67 -0.32
N ILE A 44 -27.00 6.02 0.16
CA ILE A 44 -27.91 5.23 -0.68
C ILE A 44 -29.32 5.78 -0.53
N THR A 45 -29.86 6.27 -1.64
CA THR A 45 -31.25 6.71 -1.75
C THR A 45 -32.03 5.67 -2.54
N THR A 46 -33.00 5.03 -1.90
CA THR A 46 -33.84 3.99 -2.52
C THR A 46 -35.31 4.22 -2.15
N PRO A 47 -36.25 4.03 -3.10
CA PRO A 47 -37.68 4.10 -2.80
C PRO A 47 -38.18 2.91 -1.95
N ASP A 48 -37.44 1.79 -1.90
CA ASP A 48 -37.78 0.61 -1.09
C ASP A 48 -36.61 0.21 -0.17
N ALA A 49 -36.72 0.59 1.10
CA ALA A 49 -35.74 0.25 2.11
C ALA A 49 -35.77 -1.23 2.52
N LYS A 50 -36.91 -1.94 2.38
CA LYS A 50 -37.03 -3.34 2.78
C LYS A 50 -36.29 -4.24 1.80
N SER A 51 -36.48 -4.01 0.50
CA SER A 51 -35.71 -4.69 -0.54
C SER A 51 -34.21 -4.39 -0.44
N PHE A 52 -33.84 -3.13 -0.13
CA PHE A 52 -32.44 -2.79 0.12
C PHE A 52 -31.85 -3.56 1.30
N ARG A 53 -32.55 -3.63 2.44
CA ARG A 53 -32.10 -4.39 3.62
C ARG A 53 -31.91 -5.87 3.29
N TYR A 54 -32.78 -6.44 2.46
CA TYR A 54 -32.64 -7.83 1.99
C TYR A 54 -31.38 -8.02 1.13
N ALA A 55 -31.06 -7.05 0.26
CA ALA A 55 -29.89 -7.08 -0.62
C ALA A 55 -28.59 -6.52 0.00
N GLN A 56 -28.65 -5.96 1.22
CA GLN A 56 -27.54 -5.19 1.83
C GLN A 56 -26.23 -5.97 1.85
N GLY A 57 -26.27 -7.27 2.17
CA GLY A 57 -25.07 -8.12 2.19
C GLY A 57 -24.43 -8.31 0.81
N GLN A 58 -25.25 -8.45 -0.24
CA GLN A 58 -24.75 -8.60 -1.61
C GLN A 58 -24.09 -7.31 -2.10
N ILE A 59 -24.74 -6.16 -1.84
CA ILE A 59 -24.20 -4.84 -2.19
C ILE A 59 -22.88 -4.58 -1.46
N ALA A 60 -22.79 -4.90 -0.17
CA ALA A 60 -21.56 -4.76 0.60
C ALA A 60 -20.44 -5.66 0.07
N ALA A 61 -20.75 -6.90 -0.31
CA ALA A 61 -19.78 -7.82 -0.89
C ALA A 61 -19.25 -7.32 -2.24
N ASP A 62 -20.11 -6.79 -3.10
CA ASP A 62 -19.69 -6.23 -4.38
C ASP A 62 -18.85 -4.95 -4.21
N ALA A 63 -19.21 -4.10 -3.26
CA ALA A 63 -18.41 -2.93 -2.89
C ALA A 63 -17.01 -3.36 -2.40
N ALA A 64 -16.92 -4.33 -1.49
CA ALA A 64 -15.63 -4.84 -1.00
C ALA A 64 -14.75 -5.39 -2.13
N ARG A 65 -15.33 -6.18 -3.04
CA ARG A 65 -14.62 -6.69 -4.22
C ARG A 65 -14.13 -5.57 -5.14
N ALA A 66 -14.92 -4.51 -5.32
CA ALA A 66 -14.52 -3.35 -6.10
C ALA A 66 -13.35 -2.60 -5.45
N MET A 67 -13.37 -2.42 -4.13
CA MET A 67 -12.27 -1.79 -3.39
C MET A 67 -10.99 -2.63 -3.44
N ASP A 68 -11.10 -3.95 -3.33
CA ASP A 68 -9.96 -4.86 -3.47
C ASP A 68 -9.33 -4.79 -4.87
N ARG A 69 -10.15 -4.68 -5.91
CA ARG A 69 -9.65 -4.44 -7.28
C ARG A 69 -8.94 -3.09 -7.35
N ALA A 70 -9.56 -2.02 -6.86
CA ALA A 70 -8.99 -0.68 -6.85
C ALA A 70 -7.65 -0.64 -6.10
N ARG A 71 -7.53 -1.32 -4.96
CA ARG A 71 -6.29 -1.43 -4.18
C ARG A 71 -5.14 -2.08 -4.96
N ARG A 72 -5.45 -3.00 -5.88
CA ARG A 72 -4.45 -3.67 -6.73
C ARG A 72 -4.06 -2.86 -7.95
N THR A 73 -4.97 -2.05 -8.50
CA THR A 73 -4.75 -1.32 -9.77
C THR A 73 -4.27 0.11 -9.59
N LEU A 74 -4.54 0.73 -8.45
CA LEU A 74 -4.06 2.07 -8.10
C LEU A 74 -2.66 1.97 -7.50
#